data_AF-A0A521UFW7-F1
#
_entry.id   AF-A0A521UFW7-F1
#
_cell.length_a   1.000
_cell.length_b   1.000
_cell.length_c   1.000
_cell.angle_alpha   90.00
_cell.angle_beta   90.00
_cell.angle_gamma   90.00
#
_symmetry.space_group_name_H-M   'P 1'
#
loop_
_entity.id
_entity.type
_entity.pdbx_description
1 polymer ?
#
loop_
_entity_poly.entity_id
_entity_poly.type
_entity_poly.pdbx_seq_one_letter_code
_entity_poly.pdbx_strand_id
1 'polypeptide(L)'
;MDRAVSVQGPIVLQQAIDLRDKVRANIKANSFIEDDIQMERYNYLASVSVHLFPNDPVIGKRLIEMPDANLQWGQAGPAVVSRRLDERLSILIDRLQLILGELVGVKRPTQSASDVLRAESGEDLQQILAKLDDIRREQFNLPRLDAYPFDFIANPLLRLMLANDYIEAQRAFAVGAFKASAILSGGIIEGMLLDVFQRPEVALLTDYESAVQGFRTIGPKTNKQIDWSAISLTALIEAAEKMKILSQRTGRLGREARDFRDTVHPNAELREGRAGKPEAQLLWAIVNMAYREIGAFCDSL
;
A
#
# COMPACT_ATOMS: atom_id res chain seq x y z
N MET A 1 -13.49 34.11 -8.97
CA MET A 1 -14.08 33.64 -7.71
C MET A 1 -15.29 34.52 -7.44
N ASP A 2 -16.46 33.92 -7.21
CA ASP A 2 -17.71 34.68 -7.02
C ASP A 2 -17.62 35.55 -5.75
N ARG A 3 -18.24 36.74 -5.75
CA ARG A 3 -18.15 37.69 -4.62
C ARG A 3 -18.66 37.06 -3.31
N ALA A 4 -19.65 36.17 -3.43
CA ALA A 4 -20.15 35.36 -2.32
C ALA A 4 -19.05 34.46 -1.72
N VAL A 5 -18.26 33.78 -2.56
CA VAL A 5 -17.18 32.87 -2.13
C VAL A 5 -16.08 33.63 -1.38
N SER A 6 -15.68 34.81 -1.86
CA SER A 6 -14.62 35.62 -1.22
C SER A 6 -14.99 36.14 0.18
N VAL A 7 -16.29 36.27 0.48
CA VAL A 7 -16.76 36.82 1.77
C VAL A 7 -17.23 35.71 2.69
N GLN A 8 -18.04 34.78 2.19
CA GLN A 8 -18.67 33.74 3.02
C GLN A 8 -17.73 32.56 3.28
N GLY A 9 -16.81 32.25 2.36
CA GLY A 9 -15.88 31.13 2.52
C GLY A 9 -15.06 31.19 3.82
N PRO A 10 -14.34 32.28 4.12
CA PRO A 10 -13.56 32.42 5.35
C PRO A 10 -14.43 32.35 6.63
N ILE A 11 -15.67 32.88 6.57
CA ILE A 11 -16.60 32.83 7.70
C ILE A 11 -16.99 31.39 8.02
N VAL A 12 -17.34 30.60 6.99
CA VAL A 12 -17.70 29.18 7.14
C VAL A 12 -16.52 28.37 7.66
N LEU A 13 -15.31 28.65 7.16
CA LEU A 13 -14.08 28.03 7.66
C LEU A 13 -13.88 28.29 9.16
N GLN A 14 -13.96 29.55 9.60
CA GLN A 14 -13.79 29.89 11.01
C GLN A 14 -14.85 29.23 11.89
N GLN A 15 -16.12 29.21 11.44
CA GLN A 15 -17.19 28.54 12.17
C GLN A 15 -16.99 27.03 12.30
N ALA A 16 -16.41 26.38 11.28
CA ALA A 16 -16.06 24.96 11.33
C ALA A 16 -14.90 24.70 12.31
N ILE A 17 -13.88 25.55 12.32
CA ILE A 17 -12.76 25.48 13.28
C ILE A 17 -13.28 25.61 14.71
N ASP A 18 -14.08 26.64 14.99
CA ASP A 18 -14.65 26.88 16.33
C ASP A 18 -15.49 25.70 16.81
N LEU A 19 -16.25 25.05 15.90
CA LEU A 19 -17.04 23.88 16.23
C LEU A 19 -16.16 22.67 16.53
N ARG A 20 -15.12 22.40 15.72
CA ARG A 20 -14.18 21.29 15.96
C ARG A 20 -13.48 21.44 17.31
N ASP A 21 -13.03 22.64 17.64
CA ASP A 21 -12.29 22.87 18.88
C ASP A 21 -13.19 22.68 20.11
N LYS A 22 -14.48 23.03 20.00
CA LYS A 22 -15.49 22.70 21.03
C LYS A 22 -15.73 21.19 21.15
N VAL A 23 -15.89 20.48 20.03
CA VAL A 23 -16.05 19.00 20.02
C VAL A 23 -14.85 18.33 20.70
N ARG A 24 -13.62 18.77 20.39
CA ARG A 24 -12.40 18.25 21.01
C ARG A 24 -12.31 18.54 22.51
N ALA A 25 -12.71 19.74 22.93
CA ALA A 25 -12.78 20.09 24.35
C ALA A 25 -13.77 19.18 25.10
N ASN A 26 -14.94 18.92 24.50
CA ASN A 26 -15.95 18.01 25.01
C ASN A 26 -15.46 16.57 25.13
N ILE A 27 -14.81 16.03 24.08
CA ILE A 27 -14.17 14.71 24.11
C ILE A 27 -13.15 14.61 25.24
N LYS A 28 -12.30 15.64 25.42
CA LYS A 28 -11.29 15.66 26.49
C LYS A 28 -11.90 15.71 27.89
N ALA A 29 -13.03 16.39 28.03
CA ALA A 29 -13.78 16.50 29.28
C ALA A 29 -14.70 15.31 29.57
N ASN A 30 -14.79 14.32 28.65
CA ASN A 30 -15.82 13.27 28.66
C ASN A 30 -17.25 13.84 28.80
N SER A 31 -17.51 15.01 28.23
CA SER A 31 -18.81 15.69 28.28
C SER A 31 -19.49 15.57 26.91
N PHE A 32 -20.56 14.78 26.83
CA PHE A 32 -21.26 14.47 25.58
C PHE A 32 -22.70 14.99 25.56
N ILE A 33 -22.97 16.07 26.31
CA ILE A 33 -24.33 16.51 26.68
C ILE A 33 -25.03 17.30 25.54
N GLU A 34 -24.35 17.62 24.44
CA GLU A 34 -24.86 18.52 23.38
C GLU A 34 -24.61 18.00 21.94
N ASP A 35 -24.62 16.68 21.72
CA ASP A 35 -24.28 16.10 20.41
C ASP A 35 -25.23 16.58 19.28
N ASP A 36 -26.53 16.75 19.57
CA ASP A 36 -27.55 17.13 18.58
C ASP A 36 -27.30 18.49 17.96
N ILE A 37 -27.04 19.51 18.79
CA ILE A 37 -26.80 20.89 18.35
C ILE A 37 -25.50 20.97 17.53
N GLN A 38 -24.49 20.20 17.92
CA GLN A 38 -23.20 20.20 17.23
C GLN A 38 -23.29 19.49 15.87
N MET A 39 -24.07 18.42 15.78
CA MET A 39 -24.34 17.73 14.51
C MET A 39 -25.18 18.59 13.56
N GLU A 40 -26.24 19.24 14.06
CA GLU A 40 -27.06 20.17 13.27
C GLU A 40 -26.19 21.31 12.71
N ARG A 41 -25.32 21.87 13.56
CA ARG A 41 -24.39 22.93 13.16
C ARG A 41 -23.37 22.45 12.11
N TYR A 42 -22.87 21.22 12.21
CA TYR A 42 -22.04 20.64 11.16
C TYR A 42 -22.81 20.46 9.84
N ASN A 43 -24.02 19.92 9.88
CA ASN A 43 -24.86 19.72 8.68
C ASN A 43 -25.15 21.05 7.99
N TYR A 44 -25.41 22.11 8.77
CA TYR A 44 -25.53 23.47 8.25
C TYR A 44 -24.26 23.93 7.53
N LEU A 45 -23.09 23.82 8.19
CA LEU A 45 -21.80 24.22 7.60
C LEU A 45 -21.46 23.42 6.34
N ALA A 46 -21.74 22.11 6.33
CA ALA A 46 -21.56 21.24 5.18
C ALA A 46 -22.44 21.67 4.01
N SER A 47 -23.73 21.95 4.25
CA SER A 47 -24.68 22.42 3.24
C SER A 47 -24.27 23.78 2.65
N VAL A 48 -23.91 24.75 3.50
CA VAL A 48 -23.40 26.06 3.03
C VAL A 48 -22.13 25.87 2.19
N SER A 49 -21.23 24.97 2.59
CA SER A 49 -20.01 24.67 1.83
C SER A 49 -20.32 24.08 0.45
N VAL A 50 -21.30 23.18 0.33
CA VAL A 50 -21.78 22.63 -0.96
C VAL A 50 -22.28 23.74 -1.88
N HIS A 51 -23.00 24.72 -1.34
CA HIS A 51 -23.46 25.87 -2.12
C HIS A 51 -22.34 26.80 -2.57
N LEU A 52 -21.33 27.02 -1.71
CA LEU A 52 -20.18 27.86 -2.06
C LEU A 52 -19.23 27.19 -3.05
N PHE A 53 -19.11 25.86 -3.00
CA PHE A 53 -18.12 25.09 -3.76
C PHE A 53 -18.73 23.89 -4.49
N PRO A 54 -19.73 24.09 -5.38
CA PRO A 54 -20.47 22.99 -6.00
C PRO A 54 -19.62 22.10 -6.92
N ASN A 55 -18.53 22.66 -7.47
CA ASN A 55 -17.64 21.96 -8.39
C ASN A 55 -16.49 21.22 -7.68
N ASP A 56 -16.37 21.34 -6.35
CA ASP A 56 -15.32 20.66 -5.62
C ASP A 56 -15.61 19.15 -5.53
N PRO A 57 -14.64 18.26 -5.85
CA PRO A 57 -14.89 16.82 -5.88
C PRO A 57 -15.20 16.20 -4.52
N VAL A 58 -14.87 16.88 -3.41
CA VAL A 58 -15.12 16.40 -2.04
C VAL A 58 -16.38 17.06 -1.48
N ILE A 59 -16.46 18.40 -1.55
CA ILE A 59 -17.59 19.14 -1.01
C ILE A 59 -18.83 18.99 -1.92
N GLY A 60 -18.67 19.14 -3.24
CA GLY A 60 -19.77 19.12 -4.21
C GLY A 60 -20.43 17.75 -4.41
N LYS A 61 -19.74 16.64 -4.08
CA LYS A 61 -20.33 15.28 -4.09
C LYS A 61 -21.18 14.97 -2.84
N ARG A 62 -21.52 16.01 -2.07
CA ARG A 62 -22.18 16.00 -0.75
C ARG A 62 -21.29 15.34 0.31
N LEU A 63 -20.84 16.16 1.25
CA LEU A 63 -20.29 15.66 2.50
C LEU A 63 -21.34 14.78 3.19
N ILE A 64 -20.86 13.75 3.88
CA ILE A 64 -21.74 12.85 4.62
C ILE A 64 -22.38 13.68 5.75
N GLU A 65 -23.70 13.82 5.68
CA GLU A 65 -24.51 14.43 6.73
C GLU A 65 -24.46 13.53 7.98
N MET A 66 -24.40 14.17 9.14
CA MET A 66 -24.60 13.47 10.40
C MET A 66 -26.10 13.19 10.53
N PRO A 67 -26.53 11.92 10.67
CA PRO A 67 -27.92 11.57 10.92
C PRO A 67 -28.36 12.21 12.24
N ASP A 68 -29.59 12.69 12.24
CA ASP A 68 -30.24 13.25 13.42
C ASP A 68 -30.14 12.25 14.58
N ALA A 69 -29.73 12.72 15.76
CA ALA A 69 -29.42 11.87 16.92
C ALA A 69 -30.59 10.96 17.30
N ASN A 70 -31.81 11.43 17.03
CA ASN A 70 -33.06 10.79 17.41
C ASN A 70 -33.50 9.65 16.49
N LEU A 71 -32.86 9.41 15.33
CA LEU A 71 -33.49 8.57 14.30
C LEU A 71 -32.74 7.33 13.80
N GLN A 72 -31.41 7.22 13.87
CA GLN A 72 -30.75 6.09 13.15
C GLN A 72 -29.49 5.49 13.77
N TRP A 73 -29.01 5.98 14.91
CA TRP A 73 -27.78 5.46 15.51
C TRP A 73 -28.09 4.34 16.50
N GLY A 74 -28.43 3.17 15.96
CA GLY A 74 -28.51 1.94 16.76
C GLY A 74 -27.22 1.76 17.60
N GLN A 75 -27.37 1.79 18.92
CA GLN A 75 -26.38 1.40 19.94
C GLN A 75 -25.00 2.10 19.94
N ALA A 76 -24.72 3.07 19.08
CA ALA A 76 -23.44 3.79 19.11
C ALA A 76 -23.41 4.73 20.32
N GLY A 77 -22.46 4.51 21.24
CA GLY A 77 -22.30 5.38 22.40
C GLY A 77 -21.90 6.82 22.00
N PRO A 78 -22.23 7.83 22.82
CA PRO A 78 -22.01 9.25 22.53
C PRO A 78 -20.54 9.59 22.16
N ALA A 79 -19.58 8.89 22.76
CA ALA A 79 -18.17 9.03 22.43
C ALA A 79 -17.84 8.71 20.95
N VAL A 80 -18.58 7.78 20.33
CA VAL A 80 -18.40 7.42 18.92
C VAL A 80 -18.94 8.53 18.01
N VAL A 81 -20.06 9.14 18.40
CA VAL A 81 -20.69 10.25 17.66
C VAL A 81 -19.77 11.47 17.65
N SER A 82 -19.28 11.88 18.82
CA SER A 82 -18.33 12.99 18.95
C SER A 82 -17.03 12.77 18.15
N ARG A 83 -16.47 11.54 18.15
CA ARG A 83 -15.26 11.23 17.35
C ARG A 83 -15.50 11.30 15.84
N ARG A 84 -16.65 10.80 15.38
CA ARG A 84 -17.03 10.90 13.96
C ARG A 84 -17.25 12.36 13.57
N LEU A 85 -17.86 13.16 14.44
CA LEU A 85 -18.05 14.59 14.21
C LEU A 85 -16.71 15.33 14.09
N ASP A 86 -15.74 15.04 14.96
CA ASP A 86 -14.37 15.59 14.87
C ASP A 86 -13.67 15.23 13.55
N GLU A 87 -13.78 13.98 13.11
CA GLU A 87 -13.22 13.51 11.85
C GLU A 87 -13.85 14.25 10.65
N ARG A 88 -15.17 14.38 10.63
CA ARG A 88 -15.91 15.07 9.56
C ARG A 88 -15.59 16.56 9.49
N LEU A 89 -15.51 17.22 10.64
CA LEU A 89 -15.09 18.62 10.73
C LEU A 89 -13.66 18.81 10.23
N SER A 90 -12.75 17.89 10.57
CA SER A 90 -11.36 17.95 10.10
C SER A 90 -11.28 17.86 8.57
N ILE A 91 -12.00 16.91 7.95
CA ILE A 91 -12.06 16.79 6.48
C ILE A 91 -12.61 18.08 5.83
N LEU A 92 -13.69 18.65 6.40
CA LEU A 92 -14.28 19.89 5.89
C LEU A 92 -13.29 21.06 5.98
N ILE A 93 -12.65 21.25 7.14
CA ILE A 93 -11.69 22.34 7.38
C ILE A 93 -10.51 22.24 6.43
N ASP A 94 -9.89 21.06 6.32
CA ASP A 94 -8.72 20.84 5.46
C ASP A 94 -9.04 21.17 4.00
N ARG A 95 -10.25 20.80 3.55
CA ARG A 95 -10.70 21.09 2.20
C ARG A 95 -10.99 22.57 1.97
N LEU A 96 -11.66 23.23 2.91
CA LEU A 96 -11.93 24.67 2.84
C LEU A 96 -10.64 25.49 2.83
N GLN A 97 -9.65 25.15 3.67
CA GLN A 97 -8.34 25.80 3.69
C GLN A 97 -7.63 25.67 2.33
N LEU A 98 -7.65 24.46 1.76
CA LEU A 98 -7.07 24.20 0.44
C LEU A 98 -7.72 25.07 -0.65
N ILE A 99 -9.06 25.16 -0.66
CA ILE A 99 -9.80 25.91 -1.68
C ILE A 99 -9.61 27.41 -1.53
N LEU A 100 -9.61 27.92 -0.30
CA LEU A 100 -9.49 29.35 -0.02
C LEU A 100 -8.07 29.89 -0.21
N GLY A 101 -7.10 29.02 -0.52
CA GLY A 101 -5.71 29.43 -0.69
C GLY A 101 -5.09 29.95 0.60
N GLU A 102 -5.74 29.72 1.74
CA GLU A 102 -5.10 29.76 3.05
C GLU A 102 -4.17 28.55 3.09
N LEU A 103 -3.00 28.72 2.44
CA LEU A 103 -1.84 27.87 2.66
C LEU A 103 -1.78 27.64 4.15
N VAL A 104 -2.01 26.39 4.53
CA VAL A 104 -2.07 25.96 5.91
C VAL A 104 -0.85 26.56 6.58
N GLY A 105 -1.10 27.62 7.36
CA GLY A 105 -0.25 28.04 8.44
C GLY A 105 -0.40 26.95 9.48
N VAL A 106 0.05 25.72 9.13
CA VAL A 106 0.50 24.79 10.11
C VAL A 106 1.61 25.60 10.76
N LYS A 107 1.30 26.25 11.88
CA LYS A 107 2.13 26.00 13.05
C LYS A 107 2.19 24.48 13.09
N ARG A 108 3.15 23.90 12.35
CA ARG A 108 3.67 22.58 12.66
C ARG A 108 3.79 22.65 14.17
N PRO A 109 3.26 21.69 14.94
CA PRO A 109 3.69 21.61 16.32
C PRO A 109 5.20 21.81 16.26
N THR A 110 5.68 22.93 16.81
CA THR A 110 7.08 23.36 16.69
C THR A 110 7.99 22.35 17.35
N GLN A 111 7.37 21.39 18.03
CA GLN A 111 7.97 20.16 18.41
C GLN A 111 7.81 19.14 17.28
N SER A 112 8.89 18.91 16.55
CA SER A 112 9.05 17.67 15.79
C SER A 112 8.82 16.46 16.72
N ALA A 113 8.53 15.28 16.17
CA ALA A 113 8.48 14.06 16.99
C ALA A 113 9.74 13.93 17.86
N SER A 114 10.90 14.35 17.35
CA SER A 114 12.15 14.46 18.11
C SER A 114 12.13 15.47 19.27
N ASP A 115 11.38 16.56 19.20
CA ASP A 115 11.29 17.55 20.28
C ASP A 115 10.27 17.15 21.34
N VAL A 116 9.19 16.44 20.97
CA VAL A 116 8.27 15.79 21.93
C VAL A 116 9.02 14.70 22.69
N LEU A 117 9.80 13.88 21.98
CA LEU A 117 10.69 12.88 22.58
C LEU A 117 11.77 13.53 23.47
N ARG A 118 12.34 14.69 23.10
CA ARG A 118 13.30 15.39 23.98
C ARG A 118 12.65 16.00 25.22
N ALA A 119 11.39 16.42 25.13
CA ALA A 119 10.63 16.99 26.24
C ALA A 119 10.13 15.92 27.23
N GLU A 120 9.86 14.71 26.75
CA GLU A 120 9.63 13.53 27.59
C GLU A 120 10.97 12.93 28.04
N SER A 121 11.66 13.62 28.96
CA SER A 121 12.91 13.16 29.58
C SER A 121 12.67 12.07 30.64
N GLY A 122 11.91 11.03 30.29
CA GLY A 122 11.77 9.82 31.08
C GLY A 122 12.96 8.88 30.86
N GLU A 123 13.39 8.19 31.91
CA GLU A 123 14.48 7.20 31.84
C GLU A 123 14.19 6.10 30.80
N ASP A 124 12.91 5.71 30.67
CA ASP A 124 12.42 4.78 29.65
C ASP A 124 12.66 5.27 28.22
N LEU A 125 12.50 6.57 27.97
CA LEU A 125 12.67 7.13 26.64
C LEU A 125 14.14 7.22 26.24
N GLN A 126 15.03 7.51 27.19
CA GLN A 126 16.48 7.44 26.95
C GLN A 126 16.92 6.02 26.63
N GLN A 127 16.36 5.00 27.30
CA GLN A 127 16.64 3.61 26.98
C GLN A 127 16.13 3.24 25.57
N ILE A 128 14.97 3.75 25.15
CA ILE A 128 14.45 3.54 23.79
C ILE A 128 15.36 4.20 22.75
N LEU A 129 15.77 5.45 22.96
CA LEU A 129 16.66 6.17 22.05
C LEU A 129 18.04 5.51 21.95
N ALA A 130 18.61 5.06 23.06
CA ALA A 130 19.88 4.31 23.06
C ALA A 130 19.76 3.01 22.27
N LYS A 131 18.68 2.24 22.46
CA LYS A 131 18.43 1.02 21.67
C LYS A 131 18.25 1.31 20.18
N LEU A 132 17.57 2.40 19.83
CA LEU A 132 17.43 2.82 18.43
C LEU A 132 18.78 3.19 17.81
N ASP A 133 19.64 3.88 18.55
CA ASP A 133 21.00 4.20 18.10
C ASP A 133 21.87 2.95 17.94
N ASP A 134 21.74 1.97 18.83
CA ASP A 134 22.43 0.69 18.71
C ASP A 134 21.96 -0.09 17.47
N ILE A 135 20.64 -0.20 17.24
CA ILE A 135 20.07 -0.80 16.03
C ILE A 135 20.60 -0.07 14.78
N ARG A 136 20.65 1.26 14.81
CA ARG A 136 21.12 2.06 13.69
C ARG A 136 22.62 1.85 13.42
N ARG A 137 23.44 1.65 14.45
CA ARG A 137 24.86 1.32 14.31
C ARG A 137 25.07 -0.08 13.74
N GLU A 138 24.27 -1.06 14.15
CA GLU A 138 24.32 -2.42 13.62
C GLU A 138 23.94 -2.49 12.13
N GLN A 139 23.03 -1.62 11.67
CA GLN A 139 22.65 -1.55 10.25
C GLN A 139 23.81 -1.17 9.29
N PHE A 140 24.90 -0.56 9.78
CA PHE A 140 26.05 -0.18 8.93
C PHE A 140 26.97 -1.34 8.55
N ASN A 141 26.79 -2.53 9.12
CA ASN A 141 27.60 -3.73 8.79
C ASN A 141 26.95 -4.64 7.74
N LEU A 142 25.92 -4.16 7.02
CA LEU A 142 25.30 -4.96 5.97
C LEU A 142 26.25 -5.16 4.78
N PRO A 143 26.25 -6.36 4.17
CA PRO A 143 27.04 -6.61 2.97
C PRO A 143 26.61 -5.68 1.83
N ARG A 144 27.54 -5.41 0.91
CA ARG A 144 27.18 -4.74 -0.35
C ARG A 144 26.12 -5.57 -1.06
N LEU A 145 25.06 -4.91 -1.50
CA LEU A 145 23.94 -5.54 -2.19
C LEU A 145 24.13 -5.33 -3.70
N ASP A 146 23.82 -6.37 -4.46
CA ASP A 146 23.75 -6.27 -5.90
C ASP A 146 22.48 -5.50 -6.30
N ALA A 147 22.55 -4.73 -7.38
CA ALA A 147 21.41 -4.02 -7.93
C ALA A 147 21.18 -4.50 -9.37
N TYR A 148 19.97 -4.96 -9.64
CA TYR A 148 19.53 -5.25 -11.00
C TYR A 148 18.54 -4.18 -11.45
N PRO A 149 18.74 -3.59 -12.64
CA PRO A 149 17.88 -2.51 -13.12
C PRO A 149 16.53 -3.03 -13.68
N PHE A 150 16.43 -4.34 -14.00
CA PHE A 150 15.25 -4.95 -14.61
C PHE A 150 14.77 -4.20 -15.88
N ASP A 151 15.69 -3.67 -16.68
CA ASP A 151 15.38 -2.82 -17.83
C ASP A 151 14.46 -3.50 -18.85
N PHE A 152 14.58 -4.82 -18.98
CA PHE A 152 13.73 -5.61 -19.86
C PHE A 152 12.25 -5.58 -19.46
N ILE A 153 11.87 -5.30 -18.21
CA ILE A 153 10.46 -5.28 -17.74
C ILE A 153 9.72 -4.10 -18.36
N ALA A 154 8.60 -4.35 -19.06
CA ALA A 154 7.87 -3.34 -19.82
C ALA A 154 7.16 -2.33 -18.93
N ASN A 155 6.53 -2.78 -17.84
CA ASN A 155 5.82 -1.88 -16.93
C ASN A 155 6.80 -1.16 -15.96
N PRO A 156 6.90 0.19 -15.99
CA PRO A 156 7.86 0.93 -15.17
C PRO A 156 7.59 0.84 -13.65
N LEU A 157 6.33 0.72 -13.25
CA LEU A 157 5.97 0.55 -11.84
C LEU A 157 6.39 -0.83 -11.34
N LEU A 158 6.11 -1.87 -12.13
CA LEU A 158 6.53 -3.24 -11.82
C LEU A 158 8.06 -3.35 -11.78
N ARG A 159 8.77 -2.72 -12.74
CA ARG A 159 10.23 -2.65 -12.75
C ARG A 159 10.78 -2.11 -11.43
N LEU A 160 10.24 -0.98 -10.96
CA LEU A 160 10.64 -0.37 -9.69
C LEU A 160 10.35 -1.30 -8.50
N MET A 161 9.20 -1.96 -8.49
CA MET A 161 8.84 -2.92 -7.44
C MET A 161 9.83 -4.10 -7.41
N LEU A 162 10.11 -4.72 -8.57
CA LEU A 162 11.04 -5.85 -8.66
C LEU A 162 12.47 -5.47 -8.25
N ALA A 163 12.94 -4.27 -8.63
CA ALA A 163 14.24 -3.76 -8.20
C ALA A 163 14.32 -3.58 -6.68
N ASN A 164 13.27 -3.01 -6.07
CA ASN A 164 13.21 -2.85 -4.62
C ASN A 164 13.11 -4.20 -3.89
N ASP A 165 12.26 -5.11 -4.37
CA ASP A 165 12.09 -6.44 -3.79
C ASP A 165 13.38 -7.26 -3.89
N TYR A 166 14.17 -7.10 -4.96
CA TYR A 166 15.47 -7.76 -5.09
C TYR A 166 16.48 -7.27 -4.05
N ILE A 167 16.52 -5.95 -3.80
CA ILE A 167 17.36 -5.37 -2.74
C ILE A 167 16.89 -5.86 -1.37
N GLU A 168 15.57 -5.89 -1.14
CA GLU A 168 14.99 -6.32 0.13
C GLU A 168 15.19 -7.81 0.38
N ALA A 169 15.11 -8.66 -0.65
CA ALA A 169 15.38 -10.08 -0.57
C ALA A 169 16.81 -10.36 -0.11
N GLN A 170 17.78 -9.60 -0.60
CA GLN A 170 19.19 -9.69 -0.20
C GLN A 170 19.41 -9.20 1.24
N ARG A 171 18.76 -8.09 1.63
CA ARG A 171 18.81 -7.60 3.02
C ARG A 171 18.23 -8.61 3.99
N ALA A 172 17.06 -9.13 3.68
CA ALA A 172 16.40 -10.17 4.45
C ALA A 172 17.29 -11.40 4.60
N PHE A 173 17.97 -11.82 3.53
CA PHE A 173 18.95 -12.91 3.60
C PHE A 173 20.12 -12.58 4.53
N ALA A 174 20.71 -11.38 4.40
CA ALA A 174 21.87 -10.95 5.17
C ALA A 174 21.62 -10.90 6.68
N VAL A 175 20.39 -10.55 7.10
CA VAL A 175 20.00 -10.50 8.52
C VAL A 175 19.39 -11.80 9.04
N GLY A 176 19.39 -12.87 8.25
CA GLY A 176 18.86 -14.19 8.66
C GLY A 176 17.34 -14.33 8.56
N ALA A 177 16.64 -13.37 7.96
CA ALA A 177 15.21 -13.45 7.66
C ALA A 177 14.94 -14.29 6.39
N PHE A 178 15.41 -15.55 6.41
CA PHE A 178 15.41 -16.44 5.24
C PHE A 178 14.01 -16.69 4.66
N LYS A 179 12.98 -16.81 5.51
CA LYS A 179 11.59 -16.92 5.08
C LYS A 179 11.14 -15.71 4.24
N ALA A 180 11.44 -14.49 4.68
CA ALA A 180 11.10 -13.28 3.94
C ALA A 180 11.86 -13.21 2.62
N SER A 181 13.16 -13.54 2.64
CA SER A 181 13.99 -13.62 1.43
C SER A 181 13.45 -14.62 0.40
N ALA A 182 12.99 -15.79 0.86
CA ALA A 182 12.35 -16.80 0.01
C ALA A 182 11.04 -16.30 -0.62
N ILE A 183 10.16 -15.68 0.18
CA ILE A 183 8.89 -15.13 -0.29
C ILE A 183 9.13 -14.05 -1.36
N LEU A 184 10.02 -13.10 -1.08
CA LEU A 184 10.38 -12.02 -2.01
C LEU A 184 10.99 -12.59 -3.30
N SER A 185 11.89 -13.57 -3.21
CA SER A 185 12.48 -14.23 -4.38
C SER A 185 11.43 -14.89 -5.28
N GLY A 186 10.44 -15.57 -4.70
CA GLY A 186 9.32 -16.14 -5.45
C GLY A 186 8.46 -15.06 -6.13
N GLY A 187 8.19 -13.95 -5.43
CA GLY A 187 7.47 -12.80 -5.98
C GLY A 187 8.20 -12.14 -7.14
N ILE A 188 9.53 -12.05 -7.08
CA ILE A 188 10.35 -11.48 -8.17
C ILE A 188 10.23 -12.34 -9.44
N ILE A 189 10.34 -13.67 -9.33
CA ILE A 189 10.20 -14.58 -10.47
C ILE A 189 8.78 -14.47 -11.06
N GLU A 190 7.76 -14.45 -10.21
CA GLU A 190 6.37 -14.29 -10.62
C GLU A 190 6.15 -12.98 -11.39
N GLY A 191 6.63 -11.86 -10.86
CA GLY A 191 6.48 -10.55 -11.50
C GLY A 191 7.23 -10.46 -12.84
N MET A 192 8.44 -11.03 -12.94
CA MET A 192 9.16 -11.08 -14.23
C MET A 192 8.38 -11.86 -15.29
N LEU A 193 7.86 -13.04 -14.94
CA LEU A 193 7.11 -13.88 -15.88
C LEU A 193 5.76 -13.25 -16.24
N LEU A 194 5.05 -12.66 -15.27
CA LEU A 194 3.80 -11.95 -15.52
C LEU A 194 3.97 -10.82 -16.54
N ASP A 195 5.01 -10.01 -16.40
CA ASP A 195 5.29 -8.92 -17.35
C ASP A 195 5.53 -9.48 -18.76
N VAL A 196 6.35 -10.52 -18.89
CA VAL A 196 6.69 -11.13 -20.18
C VAL A 196 5.47 -11.71 -20.88
N PHE A 197 4.64 -12.49 -20.16
CA PHE A 197 3.47 -13.13 -20.76
C PHE A 197 2.36 -12.14 -21.15
N GLN A 198 2.33 -10.95 -20.56
CA GLN A 198 1.36 -9.90 -20.90
C GLN A 198 1.77 -9.07 -22.13
N ARG A 199 2.95 -9.31 -22.71
CA ARG A 199 3.44 -8.56 -23.87
C ARG A 199 2.72 -8.94 -25.15
N PRO A 200 2.33 -7.94 -25.97
CA PRO A 200 1.75 -8.21 -27.29
C PRO A 200 2.65 -9.08 -28.17
N GLU A 201 3.97 -8.85 -28.16
CA GLU A 201 4.94 -9.55 -28.99
C GLU A 201 5.02 -11.04 -28.63
N VAL A 202 4.93 -11.36 -27.34
CA VAL A 202 4.94 -12.74 -26.82
C VAL A 202 3.64 -13.46 -27.16
N ALA A 203 2.50 -12.76 -27.12
CA ALA A 203 1.20 -13.31 -27.48
C ALA A 203 1.08 -13.71 -28.96
N LEU A 204 1.97 -13.20 -29.83
CA LEU A 204 2.01 -13.53 -31.26
C LEU A 204 2.88 -14.76 -31.57
N LEU A 205 3.60 -15.31 -30.58
CA LEU A 205 4.45 -16.48 -30.78
C LEU A 205 3.62 -17.75 -30.97
N THR A 206 4.07 -18.64 -31.86
CA THR A 206 3.34 -19.85 -32.26
C THR A 206 3.01 -20.77 -31.08
N ASP A 207 3.90 -20.84 -30.07
CA ASP A 207 3.73 -21.73 -28.92
C ASP A 207 2.87 -21.10 -27.80
N TYR A 208 2.51 -19.81 -27.90
CA TYR A 208 1.84 -19.06 -26.83
C TYR A 208 0.52 -19.68 -26.38
N GLU A 209 -0.42 -19.92 -27.31
CA GLU A 209 -1.74 -20.49 -26.97
C GLU A 209 -1.60 -21.84 -26.25
N SER A 210 -0.65 -22.64 -26.71
CA SER A 210 -0.38 -23.95 -26.12
C SER A 210 0.24 -23.82 -24.73
N ALA A 211 1.05 -22.79 -24.49
CA ALA A 211 1.71 -22.54 -23.21
C ALA A 211 0.74 -22.05 -22.14
N VAL A 212 -0.23 -21.21 -22.51
CA VAL A 212 -1.20 -20.62 -21.58
C VAL A 212 -2.49 -21.44 -21.43
N GLN A 213 -2.59 -22.62 -22.05
CA GLN A 213 -3.80 -23.45 -22.05
C GLN A 213 -4.31 -23.82 -20.64
N GLY A 214 -3.41 -23.90 -19.65
CA GLY A 214 -3.73 -24.19 -18.25
C GLY A 214 -4.11 -22.97 -17.42
N PHE A 215 -4.06 -21.76 -17.99
CA PHE A 215 -4.32 -20.54 -17.23
C PHE A 215 -5.81 -20.38 -16.97
N ARG A 216 -6.14 -19.84 -15.79
CA ARG A 216 -7.51 -19.50 -15.46
C ARG A 216 -8.01 -18.43 -16.42
N THR A 217 -9.20 -18.63 -16.98
CA THR A 217 -9.85 -17.67 -17.86
C THR A 217 -11.16 -17.16 -17.28
N ILE A 218 -11.48 -15.89 -17.53
CA ILE A 218 -12.74 -15.23 -17.22
C ILE A 218 -13.49 -14.86 -18.51
N GLY A 219 -14.81 -14.67 -18.41
CA GLY A 219 -15.66 -14.28 -19.52
C GLY A 219 -16.44 -15.42 -20.19
N PRO A 220 -17.31 -15.09 -21.16
CA PRO A 220 -18.15 -16.08 -21.86
C PRO A 220 -17.31 -17.03 -22.71
N LYS A 221 -17.85 -18.22 -23.02
CA LYS A 221 -17.15 -19.26 -23.81
C LYS A 221 -16.60 -18.76 -25.16
N THR A 222 -17.22 -17.73 -25.73
CA THR A 222 -16.87 -17.13 -27.02
C THR A 222 -15.78 -16.06 -26.94
N ASN A 223 -15.44 -15.57 -25.75
CA ASN A 223 -14.42 -14.53 -25.56
C ASN A 223 -13.74 -14.69 -24.19
N LYS A 224 -13.00 -15.79 -24.04
CA LYS A 224 -12.24 -16.07 -22.82
C LYS A 224 -11.02 -15.16 -22.75
N GLN A 225 -10.88 -14.44 -21.65
CA GLN A 225 -9.68 -13.67 -21.33
C GLN A 225 -8.93 -14.33 -20.18
N ILE A 226 -7.61 -14.27 -20.19
CA ILE A 226 -6.77 -14.78 -19.11
C ILE A 226 -6.99 -13.91 -17.86
N ASP A 227 -7.27 -14.56 -16.73
CA ASP A 227 -7.35 -13.91 -15.42
C ASP A 227 -5.96 -13.85 -14.79
N TRP A 228 -5.18 -12.83 -15.18
CA TRP A 228 -3.81 -12.61 -14.70
C TRP A 228 -3.70 -12.50 -13.18
N SER A 229 -4.77 -12.12 -12.49
CA SER A 229 -4.79 -11.97 -11.03
C SER A 229 -4.82 -13.30 -10.27
N ALA A 230 -5.14 -14.40 -10.97
CA ALA A 230 -5.35 -15.71 -10.38
C ALA A 230 -4.42 -16.80 -10.96
N ILE A 231 -3.38 -16.40 -11.71
CA ILE A 231 -2.38 -17.33 -12.23
C ILE A 231 -1.38 -17.64 -11.13
N SER A 232 -1.11 -18.93 -10.93
CA SER A 232 -0.06 -19.35 -9.98
C SER A 232 1.33 -19.28 -10.62
N LEU A 233 2.34 -19.03 -9.78
CA LEU A 233 3.75 -19.12 -10.20
C LEU A 233 4.11 -20.45 -10.88
N THR A 234 3.51 -21.59 -10.48
CA THR A 234 3.74 -22.89 -11.14
C THR A 234 3.33 -22.84 -12.60
N ALA A 235 2.13 -22.33 -12.88
CA ALA A 235 1.62 -22.23 -14.24
C ALA A 235 2.50 -21.30 -15.10
N LEU A 236 2.97 -20.19 -14.52
CA LEU A 236 3.90 -19.28 -15.20
C LEU A 236 5.23 -19.98 -15.54
N ILE A 237 5.81 -20.74 -14.61
CA ILE A 237 7.07 -21.46 -14.84
C ILE A 237 6.90 -22.55 -15.92
N GLU A 238 5.82 -23.32 -15.87
CA GLU A 238 5.53 -24.36 -16.86
C GLU A 238 5.32 -23.78 -18.25
N ALA A 239 4.56 -22.69 -18.35
CA ALA A 239 4.39 -21.96 -19.61
C ALA A 239 5.75 -21.43 -20.12
N ALA A 240 6.59 -20.89 -19.23
CA ALA A 240 7.88 -20.31 -19.58
C ALA A 240 8.88 -21.36 -20.08
N GLU A 241 8.90 -22.55 -19.49
CA GLU A 241 9.67 -23.68 -20.00
C GLU A 241 9.16 -24.13 -21.38
N LYS A 242 7.84 -24.22 -21.56
CA LYS A 242 7.24 -24.64 -22.82
C LYS A 242 7.56 -23.67 -23.96
N MET A 243 7.59 -22.37 -23.67
CA MET A 243 8.01 -21.32 -24.61
C MET A 243 9.53 -21.13 -24.68
N LYS A 244 10.32 -21.91 -23.96
CA LYS A 244 11.78 -21.80 -23.87
C LYS A 244 12.28 -20.42 -23.41
N ILE A 245 11.44 -19.67 -22.69
CA ILE A 245 11.81 -18.44 -21.98
C ILE A 245 12.73 -18.79 -20.81
N LEU A 246 12.40 -19.89 -20.11
CA LEU A 246 13.25 -20.48 -19.09
C LEU A 246 13.83 -21.80 -19.60
N SER A 247 15.07 -22.09 -19.20
CA SER A 247 15.67 -23.40 -19.41
C SER A 247 14.97 -24.46 -18.54
N GLN A 248 14.98 -25.72 -18.98
CA GLN A 248 14.42 -26.84 -18.22
C GLN A 248 15.05 -26.96 -16.82
N ARG A 249 16.32 -26.58 -16.67
CA ARG A 249 17.00 -26.54 -15.37
C ARG A 249 16.38 -25.47 -14.48
N THR A 250 16.23 -24.25 -14.98
CA THR A 250 15.69 -23.13 -14.20
C THR A 250 14.25 -23.37 -13.81
N GLY A 251 13.41 -23.86 -14.73
CA GLY A 251 12.01 -24.13 -14.40
C GLY A 251 11.82 -25.34 -13.48
N ARG A 252 12.62 -26.41 -13.61
CA ARG A 252 12.61 -27.51 -12.62
C ARG A 252 12.95 -27.00 -11.22
N LEU A 253 14.05 -26.24 -11.08
CA LEU A 253 14.42 -25.67 -9.78
C LEU A 253 13.36 -24.70 -9.26
N GLY A 254 12.77 -23.89 -10.13
CA GLY A 254 11.72 -22.95 -9.77
C GLY A 254 10.45 -23.62 -9.24
N ARG A 255 10.03 -24.75 -9.82
CA ARG A 255 8.89 -25.53 -9.32
C ARG A 255 9.14 -26.08 -7.92
N GLU A 256 10.29 -26.71 -7.69
CA GLU A 256 10.64 -27.30 -6.38
C GLU A 256 10.81 -26.21 -5.30
N ALA A 257 11.34 -25.04 -5.69
CA ALA A 257 11.61 -23.96 -4.75
C ALA A 257 10.37 -23.12 -4.40
N ARG A 258 9.28 -23.27 -5.16
CA ARG A 258 8.01 -22.55 -4.97
C ARG A 258 7.43 -22.80 -3.58
N ASP A 259 7.50 -24.03 -3.08
CA ASP A 259 6.84 -24.42 -1.85
C ASP A 259 7.37 -23.62 -0.63
N PHE A 260 8.61 -23.14 -0.72
CA PHE A 260 9.21 -22.27 0.30
C PHE A 260 8.62 -20.85 0.32
N ARG A 261 8.11 -20.33 -0.80
CA ARG A 261 7.33 -19.08 -0.84
C ARG A 261 5.99 -19.26 -0.13
N ASP A 262 5.34 -20.41 -0.36
CA ASP A 262 4.01 -20.70 0.18
C ASP A 262 4.04 -20.83 1.71
N THR A 263 5.21 -20.99 2.33
CA THR A 263 5.40 -20.96 3.79
C THR A 263 4.95 -19.66 4.45
N VAL A 264 4.66 -18.59 3.69
CA VAL A 264 3.93 -17.42 4.22
C VAL A 264 2.61 -17.82 4.89
N HIS A 265 1.96 -18.88 4.40
CA HIS A 265 0.76 -19.45 5.00
C HIS A 265 1.13 -20.43 6.12
N PRO A 266 0.59 -20.26 7.36
CA PRO A 266 0.94 -21.13 8.48
C PRO A 266 0.74 -22.62 8.23
N ASN A 267 -0.33 -23.00 7.52
CA ASN A 267 -0.59 -24.40 7.20
C ASN A 267 0.42 -25.00 6.20
N ALA A 268 0.95 -24.20 5.28
CA ALA A 268 2.01 -24.64 4.38
C ALA A 268 3.32 -24.79 5.15
N GLU A 269 3.64 -23.85 6.04
CA GLU A 269 4.82 -23.94 6.91
C GLU A 269 4.80 -25.18 7.82
N LEU A 270 3.63 -25.57 8.34
CA LEU A 270 3.49 -26.80 9.13
C LEU A 270 3.73 -28.08 8.32
N ARG A 271 3.45 -28.07 7.02
CA ARG A 271 3.57 -29.24 6.14
C ARG A 271 4.96 -29.35 5.50
N GLU A 272 5.45 -28.25 4.94
CA GLU A 272 6.70 -28.18 4.16
C GLU A 272 7.92 -27.83 5.04
N GLY A 273 7.68 -27.28 6.22
CA GLY A 273 8.72 -26.68 7.06
C GLY A 273 8.99 -25.22 6.71
N ARG A 274 9.64 -24.51 7.63
CA ARG A 274 10.03 -23.11 7.43
C ARG A 274 11.24 -23.03 6.50
N ALA A 275 11.18 -22.14 5.52
CA ALA A 275 12.32 -21.85 4.65
C ALA A 275 13.54 -21.38 5.48
N GLY A 276 14.62 -22.16 5.42
CA GLY A 276 15.89 -21.88 6.07
C GLY A 276 16.88 -21.23 5.11
N LYS A 277 18.14 -21.15 5.56
CA LYS A 277 19.24 -20.57 4.76
C LYS A 277 19.44 -21.27 3.42
N PRO A 278 19.48 -22.62 3.34
CA PRO A 278 19.69 -23.31 2.05
C PRO A 278 18.58 -23.02 1.04
N GLU A 279 17.33 -23.00 1.49
CA GLU A 279 16.16 -22.77 0.64
C GLU A 279 16.14 -21.33 0.11
N ALA A 280 16.40 -20.35 0.98
CA ALA A 280 16.50 -18.95 0.56
C ALA A 280 17.67 -18.72 -0.41
N GLN A 281 18.82 -19.37 -0.19
CA GLN A 281 19.97 -19.29 -1.09
C GLN A 281 19.67 -19.93 -2.46
N LEU A 282 18.97 -21.06 -2.49
CA LEU A 282 18.51 -21.70 -3.71
C LEU A 282 17.56 -20.78 -4.50
N LEU A 283 16.56 -20.20 -3.83
CA LEU A 283 15.61 -19.29 -4.46
C LEU A 283 16.29 -18.06 -5.05
N TRP A 284 17.23 -17.47 -4.32
CA TRP A 284 17.99 -16.34 -4.84
C TRP A 284 18.83 -16.72 -6.06
N ALA A 285 19.44 -17.91 -6.08
CA ALA A 285 20.14 -18.40 -7.26
C ALA A 285 19.20 -18.58 -8.46
N ILE A 286 17.96 -19.02 -8.23
CA ILE A 286 16.93 -19.14 -9.26
C ILE A 286 16.52 -17.77 -9.81
N VAL A 287 16.35 -16.76 -8.95
CA VAL A 287 16.10 -15.37 -9.38
C VAL A 287 17.20 -14.91 -10.36
N ASN A 288 18.47 -15.13 -10.02
CA ASN A 288 19.58 -14.73 -10.89
C ASN A 288 19.63 -15.52 -12.21
N MET A 289 19.22 -16.79 -12.23
CA MET A 289 19.09 -17.57 -13.45
C MET A 289 17.93 -17.06 -14.32
N ALA A 290 16.75 -16.88 -13.73
CA ALA A 290 15.56 -16.37 -14.41
C ALA A 290 15.77 -14.95 -14.95
N TYR A 291 16.41 -14.06 -14.19
CA TYR A 291 16.74 -12.71 -14.64
C TYR A 291 17.54 -12.71 -15.95
N ARG A 292 18.57 -13.55 -16.04
CA ARG A 292 19.42 -13.64 -17.25
C ARG A 292 18.67 -14.27 -18.42
N GLU A 293 17.95 -15.35 -18.18
CA GLU A 293 17.22 -16.08 -19.24
C GLU A 293 16.06 -15.24 -19.80
N ILE A 294 15.28 -14.61 -18.93
CA ILE A 294 14.18 -13.72 -19.32
C ILE A 294 14.72 -12.47 -20.02
N GLY A 295 15.78 -11.85 -19.50
CA GLY A 295 16.41 -10.70 -20.15
C GLY A 295 16.89 -11.04 -21.57
N ALA A 296 17.62 -12.15 -21.73
CA ALA A 296 18.09 -12.60 -23.03
C ALA A 296 16.95 -12.94 -24.00
N PHE A 297 15.86 -13.53 -23.50
CA PHE A 297 14.66 -13.77 -24.29
C PHE A 297 14.03 -12.45 -24.77
N CYS A 298 13.83 -11.49 -23.87
CA CYS A 298 13.27 -10.19 -24.20
C CYS A 298 14.13 -9.39 -25.19
N ASP A 299 15.45 -9.48 -25.10
CA ASP A 299 16.38 -8.83 -26.04
C ASP A 299 16.33 -9.45 -27.45
N SER A 300 15.75 -10.65 -27.60
CA SER A 300 15.61 -11.36 -28.87
C SER A 300 14.24 -11.22 -29.55
N LEU A 301 13.26 -10.58 -28.87
CA LEU A 301 11.94 -10.26 -29.43
C LEU A 301 12.04 -9.04 -30.35
#